data_AF-A0A0Q5JT12-F1
#
_entry.id   AF-A0A0Q5JT12-F1
#
_cell.length_a   1.000
_cell.length_b   1.000
_cell.length_c   1.000
_cell.angle_alpha   90.00
_cell.angle_beta   90.00
_cell.angle_gamma   90.00
#
_symmetry.space_group_name_H-M   'P 1'
#
loop_
_entity.id
_entity.type
_entity.pdbx_description
1 polymer ?
#
loop_
_entity_poly.entity_id
_entity_poly.type
_entity_poly.pdbx_seq_one_letter_code
_entity_poly.pdbx_strand_id
1 'polypeptide(L)'
;MGGVGFFSGRSVLGQTLPALFHEAHWSPATGTGHRDSAARQVEVAARRLEAVPGRVFLLVNFAATHAPTRPHVPGARRDSPNTQRAALRSVDAALPPLLGALRRRGDTLLILYGDHGTCFGEDGYWGHRLAHPLVWTVPYAEVLLRGAA
;
A
#
# COMPACT_ATOMS: atom_id res chain seq x y z
N MET A 1 6.17 -6.76 1.32
CA MET A 1 6.38 -5.55 0.50
C MET A 1 6.07 -4.32 1.32
N GLY A 2 7.05 -3.44 1.52
CA GLY A 2 6.88 -2.22 2.32
C GLY A 2 6.82 -0.94 1.49
N GLY A 3 6.07 0.06 1.96
CA GLY A 3 5.92 1.36 1.28
C GLY A 3 6.47 2.55 2.04
N VAL A 4 6.33 2.57 3.37
CA VAL A 4 6.82 3.68 4.20
C VAL A 4 8.22 3.40 4.78
N GLY A 5 8.86 4.43 5.34
CA GLY A 5 10.22 4.33 5.90
C GLY A 5 10.38 3.26 6.99
N PHE A 6 9.30 2.86 7.66
CA PHE A 6 9.25 1.73 8.60
C PHE A 6 9.56 0.36 7.97
N PHE A 7 9.59 0.26 6.64
CA PHE A 7 9.98 -0.96 5.95
C PHE A 7 11.35 -0.87 5.29
N SER A 8 12.08 0.24 5.50
CA SER A 8 13.36 0.47 4.85
C SER A 8 14.51 -0.39 5.39
N GLY A 9 14.33 -1.04 6.55
CA GLY A 9 15.39 -1.79 7.23
C GLY A 9 16.52 -0.93 7.80
N ARG A 10 16.42 0.41 7.72
CA ARG A 10 17.51 1.32 8.09
C ARG A 10 17.57 1.65 9.59
N SER A 11 16.50 1.42 10.31
CA SER A 11 16.44 1.61 11.77
C SER A 11 16.03 0.31 12.45
N VAL A 12 16.31 0.18 13.75
CA VAL A 12 15.90 -0.99 14.55
C VAL A 12 14.39 -1.24 14.42
N LEU A 13 13.59 -0.18 14.58
CA LEU A 13 12.14 -0.25 14.42
C LEU A 13 11.74 -0.61 12.98
N GLY A 14 12.50 -0.12 11.99
CA GLY A 14 12.28 -0.42 10.59
C GLY A 14 12.70 -1.83 10.16
N GLN A 15 13.32 -2.61 11.07
CA GLN A 15 13.71 -4.01 10.86
C GLN A 15 12.78 -4.98 11.57
N THR A 16 12.09 -4.57 12.64
CA THR A 16 11.32 -5.47 13.51
C THR A 16 10.23 -6.23 12.76
N LEU A 17 9.29 -5.53 12.10
CA LEU A 17 8.23 -6.19 11.35
C LEU A 17 8.75 -6.92 10.10
N PRO A 18 9.63 -6.33 9.26
CA PRO A 18 10.24 -7.03 8.13
C PRO A 18 10.95 -8.34 8.50
N ALA A 19 11.62 -8.41 9.65
CA ALA A 19 12.34 -9.60 10.11
C ALA A 19 11.44 -10.81 10.42
N LEU A 20 10.11 -10.61 10.54
CA LEU A 20 9.15 -11.70 10.72
C LEU A 20 8.83 -12.43 9.41
N PHE A 21 9.31 -11.94 8.27
CA PHE A 21 9.05 -12.51 6.95
C PHE A 21 10.31 -13.20 6.39
N HIS A 22 10.11 -14.28 5.64
CA HIS A 22 11.18 -14.93 4.87
C HIS A 22 11.84 -13.96 3.87
N GLU A 23 11.06 -13.02 3.35
CA GLU A 23 11.54 -11.98 2.45
C GLU A 23 10.89 -10.64 2.78
N ALA A 24 11.70 -9.59 2.79
CA ALA A 24 11.25 -8.22 2.89
C ALA A 24 11.86 -7.39 1.76
N HIS A 25 11.02 -6.58 1.11
CA HIS A 25 11.41 -5.77 -0.04
C HIS A 25 10.96 -4.33 0.18
N TRP A 26 11.90 -3.41 -0.02
CA TRP A 26 11.70 -1.97 -0.03
C TRP A 26 12.83 -1.31 -0.84
N SER A 27 12.50 -0.25 -1.57
CA SER A 27 13.47 0.64 -2.20
C SER A 27 12.91 2.06 -2.26
N PRO A 28 13.74 3.10 -2.52
CA PRO A 28 13.23 4.45 -2.73
C PRO A 28 12.15 4.54 -3.82
N ALA A 29 12.25 3.72 -4.86
CA ALA A 29 11.29 3.71 -5.97
C ALA A 29 9.95 3.05 -5.61
N THR A 30 9.90 2.22 -4.56
CA THR A 30 8.66 1.65 -4.01
C THR A 30 8.14 2.45 -2.80
N GLY A 31 8.75 3.60 -2.52
CA GLY A 31 8.46 4.42 -1.34
C GLY A 31 7.54 5.62 -1.61
N THR A 32 7.21 6.34 -0.54
CA THR A 32 6.28 7.49 -0.55
C THR A 32 6.73 8.68 -1.41
N GLY A 33 8.01 8.74 -1.77
CA GLY A 33 8.56 9.79 -2.63
C GLY A 33 8.33 9.59 -4.12
N HIS A 34 7.71 8.48 -4.54
CA HIS A 34 7.59 8.11 -5.94
C HIS A 34 6.12 7.91 -6.36
N ARG A 35 5.66 8.68 -7.35
CA ARG A 35 4.27 8.62 -7.88
C ARG A 35 3.90 7.22 -8.38
N ASP A 36 4.85 6.53 -9.00
CA ASP A 36 4.64 5.18 -9.55
C ASP A 36 4.93 4.05 -8.54
N SER A 37 5.03 4.37 -7.24
CA SER A 37 5.37 3.40 -6.19
C SER A 37 4.42 2.21 -6.17
N ALA A 38 3.11 2.42 -6.35
CA ALA A 38 2.12 1.34 -6.36
C ALA A 38 2.39 0.30 -7.46
N ALA A 39 2.65 0.75 -8.70
CA ALA A 39 2.96 -0.13 -9.82
C ALA A 39 4.26 -0.92 -9.56
N ARG A 40 5.29 -0.25 -9.05
CA ARG A 40 6.58 -0.89 -8.71
C ARG A 40 6.45 -1.89 -7.56
N GLN A 41 5.64 -1.58 -6.55
CA GLN A 41 5.34 -2.50 -5.44
C GLN A 41 4.64 -3.75 -5.95
N VAL A 42 3.65 -3.60 -6.83
CA VAL A 42 2.96 -4.72 -7.46
C VAL A 42 3.89 -5.55 -8.34
N GLU A 43 4.74 -4.91 -9.15
CA GLU A 43 5.71 -5.60 -9.99
C GLU A 43 6.62 -6.52 -9.17
N VAL A 44 7.20 -6.00 -8.07
CA VAL A 44 8.04 -6.80 -7.17
C VAL A 44 7.21 -7.92 -6.53
N ALA A 45 6.02 -7.62 -6.00
CA ALA A 45 5.15 -8.61 -5.36
C ALA A 45 4.79 -9.76 -6.31
N ALA A 46 4.34 -9.45 -7.52
CA ALA A 46 3.94 -10.41 -8.54
C ALA A 46 5.13 -11.30 -8.95
N ARG A 47 6.31 -10.71 -9.18
CA ARG A 47 7.54 -11.46 -9.49
C ARG A 47 7.92 -12.42 -8.35
N ARG A 48 7.80 -11.99 -7.09
CA ARG A 48 8.09 -12.88 -5.95
C ARG A 48 7.06 -14.00 -5.81
N LEU A 49 5.79 -13.71 -6.06
CA LEU A 49 4.74 -14.72 -6.13
C LEU A 49 4.96 -15.74 -7.24
N GLU A 50 5.73 -15.46 -8.28
CA GLU A 50 6.07 -16.47 -9.29
C GLU A 50 7.29 -17.32 -8.88
N ALA A 51 8.26 -16.71 -8.20
CA ALA A 51 9.51 -17.36 -7.83
C ALA A 51 9.43 -18.24 -6.57
N VAL A 52 8.57 -17.90 -5.60
CA VAL A 52 8.50 -18.62 -4.32
C VAL A 52 7.60 -19.87 -4.46
N PRO A 53 8.06 -21.08 -4.09
CA PRO A 53 7.21 -22.28 -4.08
C PRO A 53 6.26 -22.31 -2.87
N GLY A 54 5.18 -23.07 -2.95
CA GLY A 54 4.30 -23.38 -1.80
C GLY A 54 3.24 -22.31 -1.46
N ARG A 55 2.69 -22.33 -0.24
CA ARG A 55 1.73 -21.31 0.20
C ARG A 55 2.46 -20.04 0.62
N VAL A 56 1.89 -18.88 0.31
CA VAL A 56 2.50 -17.57 0.59
C VAL A 56 1.57 -16.75 1.48
N PHE A 57 2.14 -16.19 2.55
CA PHE A 57 1.55 -15.07 3.27
C PHE A 57 2.21 -13.78 2.75
N LEU A 58 1.43 -12.91 2.10
CA LEU A 58 1.91 -11.67 1.51
C LEU A 58 1.30 -10.47 2.22
N LEU A 59 2.17 -9.60 2.75
CA LEU A 59 1.82 -8.25 3.18
C LEU A 59 2.30 -7.23 2.16
N VAL A 60 1.39 -6.35 1.72
CA VAL A 60 1.70 -5.18 0.89
C VAL A 60 1.22 -3.91 1.60
N ASN A 61 2.17 -3.09 2.04
CA ASN A 61 1.89 -1.75 2.54
C ASN A 61 2.09 -0.75 1.38
N PHE A 62 0.99 -0.28 0.77
CA PHE A 62 1.07 0.64 -0.37
C PHE A 62 1.56 2.03 0.04
N ALA A 63 2.59 2.54 -0.64
CA ALA A 63 3.18 3.84 -0.31
C ALA A 63 2.38 5.02 -0.85
N ALA A 64 1.70 4.83 -1.98
CA ALA A 64 1.09 5.91 -2.77
C ALA A 64 0.06 6.74 -1.98
N THR A 65 -0.66 6.13 -1.04
CA THR A 65 -1.71 6.80 -0.25
C THR A 65 -1.15 7.59 0.94
N HIS A 66 0.13 7.45 1.26
CA HIS A 66 0.79 8.24 2.29
C HIS A 66 1.20 9.60 1.73
N ALA A 67 1.19 10.64 2.57
CA ALA A 67 1.61 11.97 2.18
C ALA A 67 3.10 11.99 1.72
N PRO A 68 3.46 12.82 0.72
CA PRO A 68 2.59 13.72 -0.02
C PRO A 68 1.84 13.03 -1.19
N THR A 69 0.53 13.24 -1.28
CA THR A 69 -0.34 12.73 -2.36
C THR A 69 -0.51 13.71 -3.53
N ARG A 70 -0.16 14.99 -3.35
CA ARG A 70 -0.22 16.01 -4.42
C ARG A 70 0.45 15.62 -5.75
N PRO A 71 1.54 14.82 -5.82
CA PRO A 71 2.13 14.46 -7.11
C PRO A 71 1.20 13.65 -8.03
N HIS A 72 0.11 13.08 -7.51
CA HIS A 72 -0.86 12.33 -8.32
C HIS A 72 -1.80 13.23 -9.15
N VAL A 73 -1.86 14.54 -8.86
CA VAL A 73 -2.70 15.50 -9.58
C VAL A 73 -1.84 16.62 -10.17
N PRO A 74 -1.78 16.76 -11.51
CA PRO A 74 -1.02 17.84 -12.15
C PRO A 74 -1.43 19.22 -11.62
N GLY A 75 -0.43 20.04 -11.27
CA GLY A 75 -0.65 21.40 -10.75
C GLY A 75 -1.05 21.49 -9.27
N ALA A 76 -1.31 20.38 -8.58
CA ALA A 76 -1.66 20.43 -7.16
C ALA A 76 -0.46 20.88 -6.29
N ARG A 77 -0.68 21.91 -5.48
CA ARG A 77 0.34 22.47 -4.57
C ARG A 77 0.26 21.92 -3.15
N ARG A 78 -0.89 21.37 -2.76
CA ARG A 78 -1.15 20.82 -1.43
C ARG A 78 -1.90 19.51 -1.56
N ASP A 79 -1.74 18.68 -0.55
CA ASP A 79 -2.55 17.47 -0.39
C ASP A 79 -4.00 17.87 -0.07
N SER A 80 -4.93 17.06 -0.56
CA SER A 80 -6.38 17.26 -0.43
C SER A 80 -7.10 15.92 -0.59
N PRO A 81 -8.42 15.84 -0.31
CA PRO A 81 -9.20 14.65 -0.60
C PRO A 81 -9.11 14.23 -2.08
N ASN A 82 -8.97 15.19 -3.01
CA ASN A 82 -8.83 14.93 -4.43
C ASN A 82 -7.48 14.26 -4.78
N THR A 83 -6.39 14.69 -4.15
CA THR A 83 -5.07 14.10 -4.40
C THR A 83 -4.95 12.72 -3.77
N GLN A 84 -5.52 12.52 -2.57
CA GLN A 84 -5.61 11.20 -1.94
C GLN A 84 -6.45 10.23 -2.79
N ARG A 85 -7.58 10.68 -3.33
CA ARG A 85 -8.39 9.87 -4.26
C ARG A 85 -7.62 9.50 -5.52
N ALA A 86 -6.85 10.42 -6.09
CA ALA A 86 -6.00 10.15 -7.24
C ALA A 86 -4.90 9.13 -6.94
N ALA A 87 -4.30 9.20 -5.74
CA ALA A 87 -3.35 8.20 -5.26
C ALA A 87 -4.01 6.82 -5.12
N LEU A 88 -5.20 6.73 -4.51
CA LEU A 88 -5.97 5.48 -4.41
C LEU A 88 -6.28 4.88 -5.79
N ARG A 89 -6.67 5.70 -6.77
CA ARG A 89 -6.87 5.24 -8.15
C ARG A 89 -5.60 4.67 -8.79
N SER A 90 -4.43 5.20 -8.43
CA SER A 90 -3.15 4.65 -8.92
C SER A 90 -2.82 3.29 -8.30
N VAL A 91 -3.25 3.04 -7.05
CA VAL A 91 -3.16 1.73 -6.42
C VAL A 91 -4.09 0.76 -7.14
N ASP A 92 -5.36 1.12 -7.30
CA ASP A 92 -6.37 0.31 -8.00
C ASP A 92 -5.92 -0.10 -9.41
N ALA A 93 -5.46 0.87 -10.21
CA ALA A 93 -4.93 0.62 -11.55
C ALA A 93 -3.69 -0.30 -11.57
N ALA A 94 -2.92 -0.36 -10.49
CA ALA A 94 -1.75 -1.21 -10.37
C ALA A 94 -2.09 -2.64 -9.92
N LEU A 95 -3.26 -2.91 -9.34
CA LEU A 95 -3.59 -4.23 -8.77
C LEU A 95 -3.67 -5.42 -9.76
N PRO A 96 -4.10 -5.27 -11.04
CA PRO A 96 -4.39 -6.43 -11.87
C PRO A 96 -3.26 -7.48 -12.01
N PRO A 97 -1.98 -7.12 -12.18
CA PRO A 97 -0.89 -8.09 -12.21
C PRO A 97 -0.73 -8.89 -10.90
N LEU A 98 -0.91 -8.23 -9.75
CA LEU A 98 -0.85 -8.89 -8.44
C LEU A 98 -2.01 -9.87 -8.26
N LEU A 99 -3.23 -9.44 -8.58
CA LEU A 99 -4.42 -10.31 -8.52
C LEU A 99 -4.27 -11.50 -9.46
N GLY A 100 -3.77 -11.29 -10.68
CA GLY A 100 -3.48 -12.35 -11.63
C GLY A 100 -2.45 -13.36 -11.10
N ALA A 101 -1.35 -12.89 -10.49
CA ALA A 101 -0.34 -13.75 -9.89
C ALA A 101 -0.92 -14.58 -8.73
N LEU A 102 -1.74 -13.99 -7.87
CA LEU A 102 -2.41 -14.70 -6.78
C LEU A 102 -3.38 -15.77 -7.32
N ARG A 103 -4.20 -15.43 -8.32
CA ARG A 103 -5.13 -16.39 -8.95
C ARG A 103 -4.41 -17.60 -9.56
N ARG A 104 -3.23 -17.41 -10.16
CA ARG A 104 -2.43 -18.53 -10.70
C ARG A 104 -1.91 -19.48 -9.62
N ARG A 105 -1.78 -19.02 -8.37
CA ARG A 105 -1.35 -19.86 -7.24
C ARG A 105 -2.51 -20.60 -6.57
N GLY A 106 -3.74 -20.14 -6.79
CA GLY A 106 -4.96 -20.74 -6.26
C GLY A 106 -5.74 -19.78 -5.36
N ASP A 107 -6.69 -20.35 -4.61
CA ASP A 107 -7.56 -19.59 -3.72
C ASP A 107 -6.75 -18.81 -2.68
N THR A 108 -7.06 -17.53 -2.55
CA THR A 108 -6.37 -16.57 -1.69
C THR A 108 -7.38 -15.78 -0.86
N LEU A 109 -7.23 -15.79 0.47
CA LEU A 109 -7.92 -14.83 1.33
C LEU A 109 -7.25 -13.46 1.20
N LEU A 110 -7.97 -12.48 0.68
CA LEU A 110 -7.55 -11.09 0.62
C LEU A 110 -8.18 -10.31 1.77
N ILE A 111 -7.37 -9.57 2.51
CA ILE A 111 -7.82 -8.60 3.51
C ILE A 111 -7.22 -7.25 3.12
N LEU A 112 -8.08 -6.27 2.88
CA LEU A 112 -7.71 -4.92 2.46
C LEU A 112 -8.22 -3.94 3.51
N TYR A 113 -7.35 -3.07 4.02
CA TYR A 113 -7.73 -2.08 5.01
C TYR A 113 -6.80 -0.88 5.01
N GLY A 114 -7.26 0.23 5.57
CA GLY A 114 -6.42 1.37 5.93
C GLY A 114 -5.88 1.21 7.35
N ASP A 115 -4.64 1.65 7.60
CA ASP A 115 -4.08 1.76 8.94
C ASP A 115 -4.64 2.97 9.69
N HIS A 116 -4.89 4.06 8.96
CA HIS A 116 -5.60 5.24 9.43
C HIS A 116 -6.16 6.06 8.25
N GLY A 117 -7.04 7.01 8.54
CA GLY A 117 -7.46 8.06 7.60
C GLY A 117 -6.63 9.34 7.74
N THR A 118 -7.07 10.47 7.18
CA THR A 118 -6.34 11.74 7.23
C THR A 118 -7.30 12.91 7.05
N CYS A 119 -7.15 13.95 7.87
CA CYS A 119 -7.83 15.22 7.69
C CYS A 119 -7.02 16.15 6.76
N PHE A 120 -7.72 16.90 5.94
CA PHE A 120 -7.23 17.91 5.00
C PHE A 120 -7.83 19.30 5.31
N GLY A 121 -8.12 19.58 6.58
CA GLY A 121 -8.69 20.84 7.07
C GLY A 121 -10.07 20.72 7.71
N GLU A 122 -10.68 19.52 7.71
CA GLU A 122 -11.94 19.28 8.40
C GLU A 122 -11.81 19.63 9.89
N ASP A 123 -12.77 20.40 10.41
CA ASP A 123 -12.80 20.94 11.76
C ASP A 123 -11.52 21.71 12.18
N GLY A 124 -10.78 22.24 11.20
CA GLY A 124 -9.51 22.93 11.41
C GLY A 124 -8.30 22.00 11.59
N TYR A 125 -8.49 20.69 11.48
CA TYR A 125 -7.44 19.69 11.69
C TYR A 125 -6.77 19.23 10.38
N TRP A 126 -5.48 18.93 10.48
CA TRP A 126 -4.66 18.45 9.37
C TRP A 126 -3.84 17.22 9.78
N GLY A 127 -3.80 16.21 8.92
CA GLY A 127 -3.06 14.97 9.15
C GLY A 127 -3.86 13.94 9.95
N HIS A 128 -3.15 13.07 10.66
CA HIS A 128 -3.71 11.80 11.17
C HIS A 128 -3.25 11.42 12.59
N ARG A 129 -2.58 12.32 13.32
CA ARG A 129 -2.13 12.10 14.70
C ARG A 129 -3.07 12.77 15.71
N LEU A 130 -4.36 12.54 15.54
CA LEU A 130 -5.42 13.24 16.26
C LEU A 130 -6.67 12.37 16.39
N ALA A 131 -7.47 12.67 17.42
CA ALA A 131 -8.68 11.92 17.75
C ALA A 131 -9.89 12.44 16.96
N HIS A 132 -10.01 12.00 15.71
CA HIS A 132 -11.06 12.45 14.80
C HIS A 132 -11.67 11.29 14.02
N PRO A 133 -12.99 11.27 13.79
CA PRO A 133 -13.65 10.17 13.06
C PRO A 133 -13.04 9.88 11.68
N LEU A 134 -12.62 10.91 10.93
CA LEU A 134 -11.95 10.74 9.63
C LEU A 134 -10.54 10.15 9.71
N VAL A 135 -9.94 10.07 10.90
CA VAL A 135 -8.66 9.38 11.12
C VAL A 135 -8.89 7.93 11.53
N TRP A 136 -9.95 7.65 12.29
CA TRP A 136 -10.24 6.31 12.80
C TRP A 136 -11.10 5.46 11.87
N THR A 137 -11.90 6.10 11.01
CA THR A 137 -12.73 5.41 10.04
C THR A 137 -11.89 5.04 8.84
N VAL A 138 -11.62 3.75 8.69
CA VAL A 138 -10.79 3.19 7.62
C VAL A 138 -11.61 2.23 6.77
N PRO A 139 -11.29 2.10 5.47
CA PRO A 139 -11.89 1.04 4.66
C PRO A 139 -11.48 -0.33 5.22
N TYR A 140 -12.37 -1.30 5.11
CA TYR A 140 -12.11 -2.71 5.37
C TYR A 140 -12.86 -3.55 4.34
N ALA A 141 -12.18 -4.52 3.76
CA ALA A 141 -12.78 -5.54 2.91
C ALA A 141 -12.04 -6.87 3.10
N GLU A 142 -12.79 -7.96 3.16
CA GLU A 142 -12.25 -9.31 3.10
C GLU A 142 -12.94 -10.09 1.98
N VAL A 143 -12.16 -10.75 1.12
CA VAL A 143 -12.67 -11.45 -0.06
C VAL A 143 -11.86 -12.70 -0.30
N LEU A 144 -12.55 -13.80 -0.59
CA LEU A 144 -11.91 -15.00 -1.12
C LEU A 144 -11.72 -14.85 -2.64
N LEU A 145 -10.50 -14.51 -3.05
CA LEU A 145 -10.09 -14.49 -4.46
C LEU A 145 -9.91 -15.92 -4.93
N ARG A 146 -10.80 -16.38 -5.83
CA ARG A 146 -10.72 -17.73 -6.41
C ARG A 146 -9.58 -17.85 -7.42
N GLY A 147 -8.91 -18.99 -7.37
CA GLY A 147 -7.88 -19.35 -8.35
C GLY A 147 -8.40 -19.29 -9.79
N ALA A 148 -7.48 -19.16 -10.75
CA ALA A 148 -7.79 -19.54 -12.13
C ALA A 148 -7.88 -21.07 -12.16
N ALA A 149 -8.97 -21.60 -12.73
CA ALA A 149 -9.09 -23.03 -13.02
C ALA A 149 -8.06 -23.46 -14.07
#